data_AF-A0A8S9HFC2-F1
#
_entry.id   AF-A0A8S9HFC2-F1
#
_cell.length_a   1.000
_cell.length_b   1.000
_cell.length_c   1.000
_cell.angle_alpha   90.00
_cell.angle_beta   90.00
_cell.angle_gamma   90.00
#
_symmetry.space_group_name_H-M   'P 1'
#
loop_
_entity.id
_entity.type
_entity.pdbx_description
1 polymer ?
#
loop_
_entity_poly.entity_id
_entity_poly.type
_entity_poly.pdbx_seq_one_letter_code
_entity_poly.pdbx_strand_id
1 'polypeptide(L)'
;MDVPSTACLPSLKTLLLELVVCEDQKPFEALLSICPVLGDLEVSFREDESIQEFTIKVTSLWKLCLHVSYYWSSLERYEIDTPCLEYLELADWNDSPCLVKNMPKLEKAHVDVVSFAVKNVIGSVTSVKHLTVCSEPDVYGDGIVFNQLEHLKLCICKDDSSNVLAQFLKDSPNLRVLVISQQDLHADLKTNEMGFWNHPSSVPECMLAVMSTDFELGRILCIKLRIKDDEDGDSSFEIV
;
A
#
# COMPACT_ATOMS: atom_id res chain seq x y z
N MET A 1 44.99 17.21 7.23
CA MET A 1 44.56 17.67 5.90
C MET A 1 43.05 17.66 5.92
N ASP A 2 42.48 18.83 5.66
CA ASP A 2 41.08 19.14 5.92
C ASP A 2 40.11 18.27 5.12
N VAL A 3 39.12 17.73 5.83
CA VAL A 3 37.93 17.08 5.28
C VAL A 3 37.13 18.16 4.55
N PRO A 4 36.83 18.04 3.24
CA PRO A 4 36.00 19.01 2.59
C PRO A 4 34.60 18.96 3.20
N SER A 5 34.14 20.14 3.61
CA SER A 5 32.80 20.45 4.10
C SER A 5 31.72 19.68 3.34
N THR A 6 30.92 18.94 4.10
CA THR A 6 29.61 18.38 3.78
C THR A 6 28.89 19.16 2.68
N ALA A 7 28.85 18.62 1.46
CA ALA A 7 28.03 19.15 0.40
C ALA A 7 26.56 19.03 0.82
N CYS A 8 25.91 20.17 1.07
CA CYS A 8 24.47 20.24 1.35
C CYS A 8 23.73 20.58 0.04
N LEU A 9 22.57 19.98 -0.17
CA LEU A 9 21.65 20.26 -1.26
C LEU A 9 20.44 21.05 -0.70
N PRO A 10 20.62 22.31 -0.25
CA PRO A 10 19.65 23.02 0.58
C PRO A 10 18.35 23.43 -0.14
N SER A 11 18.30 23.26 -1.46
CA SER A 11 17.15 23.60 -2.30
C SER A 11 16.52 22.39 -2.99
N LEU A 12 17.07 21.19 -2.77
CA LEU A 12 16.55 19.97 -3.39
C LEU A 12 15.22 19.57 -2.72
N LYS A 13 14.13 19.64 -3.49
CA LYS A 13 12.77 19.33 -3.03
C LYS A 13 12.28 17.97 -3.49
N THR A 14 12.84 17.46 -4.57
CA THR A 14 12.47 16.18 -5.18
C THR A 14 13.74 15.38 -5.40
N LEU A 15 13.73 14.12 -4.98
CA LEU A 15 14.83 13.19 -5.15
C LEU A 15 14.27 11.85 -5.64
N LEU A 16 14.75 11.42 -6.80
CA LEU A 16 14.50 10.10 -7.36
C LEU A 16 15.78 9.29 -7.24
N LEU A 17 15.69 8.13 -6.60
CA LEU A 17 16.79 7.21 -6.42
C LEU A 17 16.43 5.85 -7.01
N GLU A 18 17.15 5.47 -8.06
CA GLU A 18 17.26 4.07 -8.46
C GLU A 18 18.57 3.53 -7.90
N LEU A 19 18.48 2.79 -6.80
CA LEU A 19 19.64 2.21 -6.14
C LEU A 19 19.91 0.85 -6.77
N VAL A 20 21.12 0.72 -7.30
CA VAL A 20 21.56 -0.48 -8.03
C VAL A 20 22.61 -1.26 -7.26
N VAL A 21 23.44 -0.60 -6.44
CA VAL A 21 24.31 -1.21 -5.43
C VAL A 21 24.74 -0.10 -4.45
N CYS A 22 24.35 -0.18 -3.18
CA CYS A 22 25.04 0.49 -2.09
C CYS A 22 25.83 -0.54 -1.29
N GLU A 23 27.16 -0.39 -1.24
CA GLU A 23 27.96 -0.99 -0.17
C GLU A 23 27.68 -0.18 1.11
N ASP A 24 27.06 -0.81 2.11
CA ASP A 24 26.62 -0.25 3.40
C ASP A 24 25.36 0.66 3.39
N GLN A 25 24.69 0.73 4.57
CA GLN A 25 23.52 1.60 4.87
C GLN A 25 23.87 3.10 4.91
N LYS A 26 25.10 3.41 5.35
CA LYS A 26 25.56 4.78 5.66
C LYS A 26 25.43 5.79 4.50
N PRO A 27 25.64 5.43 3.23
CA PRO A 27 25.50 6.36 2.11
C PRO A 27 24.06 6.84 1.89
N PHE A 28 23.06 5.97 2.08
CA PHE A 28 21.66 6.31 1.85
C PHE A 28 21.15 7.34 2.86
N GLU A 29 21.30 7.07 4.16
CA GLU A 29 20.85 8.00 5.20
C GLU A 29 21.65 9.31 5.19
N ALA A 30 22.94 9.25 4.89
CA ALA A 30 23.77 10.44 4.71
C ALA A 30 23.25 11.32 3.56
N LEU A 31 22.84 10.72 2.43
CA LEU A 31 22.28 11.45 1.30
C LEU A 31 20.98 12.17 1.67
N LEU A 32 20.08 11.51 2.42
CA LEU A 32 18.86 12.16 2.90
C LEU A 32 19.17 13.31 3.86
N SER A 33 20.18 13.14 4.72
CA SER A 33 20.57 14.15 5.72
C SER A 33 21.08 15.46 5.11
N ILE A 34 21.62 15.43 3.89
CA ILE A 34 22.12 16.62 3.19
C ILE A 34 21.04 17.39 2.42
N CYS A 35 19.78 16.91 2.43
CA CYS A 35 18.64 17.48 1.69
C CYS A 35 17.55 18.01 2.65
N PRO A 36 17.76 19.15 3.35
CA PRO A 36 16.89 19.58 4.45
C PRO A 36 15.45 19.96 4.04
N VAL A 37 15.23 20.31 2.77
CA VAL A 37 13.92 20.75 2.25
C VAL A 37 13.25 19.71 1.34
N LEU A 38 13.73 18.46 1.38
CA LEU A 38 13.23 17.36 0.57
C LEU A 38 11.76 17.07 0.91
N GLY A 39 10.88 17.26 -0.08
CA GLY A 39 9.44 17.07 0.06
C GLY A 39 8.90 15.82 -0.65
N ASP A 40 9.50 15.45 -1.78
CA ASP A 40 9.09 14.31 -2.61
C ASP A 40 10.29 13.37 -2.80
N LEU A 41 10.16 12.13 -2.32
CA LEU A 41 11.20 11.11 -2.38
C LEU A 41 10.64 9.87 -3.06
N GLU A 42 11.32 9.42 -4.10
CA GLU A 42 11.06 8.14 -4.74
C GLU A 42 12.33 7.29 -4.67
N VAL A 43 12.21 6.09 -4.13
CA VAL A 43 13.33 5.15 -3.98
C VAL A 43 12.91 3.80 -4.54
N SER A 44 13.70 3.29 -5.46
CA SER A 44 13.56 1.94 -6.00
C SER A 44 14.85 1.19 -5.75
N PHE A 45 14.77 0.14 -4.92
CA PHE A 45 15.89 -0.75 -4.62
C PHE A 45 15.87 -1.93 -5.58
N ARG A 46 16.94 -2.11 -6.35
CA ARG A 46 17.11 -3.27 -7.25
C ARG A 46 17.59 -4.51 -6.49
N GLU A 47 17.69 -5.62 -7.21
CA GLU A 47 18.11 -6.94 -6.70
C GLU A 47 19.52 -6.88 -6.08
N ASP A 48 19.80 -7.78 -5.13
CA ASP A 48 21.13 -8.00 -4.53
C ASP A 48 21.78 -6.81 -3.81
N GLU A 49 20.98 -5.90 -3.25
CA GLU A 49 21.49 -4.83 -2.39
C GLU A 49 22.16 -5.39 -1.12
N SER A 50 23.28 -4.80 -0.69
CA SER A 50 24.00 -5.24 0.52
C SER A 50 23.44 -4.65 1.81
N ILE A 51 22.52 -3.70 1.68
CA ILE A 51 21.87 -3.02 2.80
C ILE A 51 20.97 -4.03 3.54
N GLN A 52 21.27 -4.25 4.82
CA GLN A 52 20.47 -5.12 5.69
C GLN A 52 19.35 -4.36 6.41
N GLU A 53 19.59 -3.07 6.68
CA GLU A 53 18.66 -2.21 7.40
C GLU A 53 18.73 -0.78 6.85
N PHE A 54 17.60 -0.08 6.83
CA PHE A 54 17.59 1.37 6.55
C PHE A 54 16.45 2.07 7.25
N THR A 55 16.63 3.37 7.52
CA THR A 55 15.59 4.24 8.07
C THR A 55 15.36 5.44 7.17
N ILE A 56 14.11 5.69 6.79
CA ILE A 56 13.70 6.92 6.11
C ILE A 56 13.17 7.89 7.17
N LYS A 57 14.01 8.86 7.54
CA LYS A 57 13.68 9.91 8.52
C LYS A 57 13.90 11.31 7.92
N VAL A 58 12.85 11.84 7.31
CA VAL A 58 12.85 13.16 6.66
C VAL A 58 11.59 13.92 7.11
N THR A 59 11.78 14.98 7.90
CA THR A 59 10.66 15.72 8.53
C THR A 59 9.93 16.67 7.59
N SER A 60 10.56 17.03 6.46
CA SER A 60 9.97 17.86 5.39
C SER A 60 9.23 17.06 4.33
N LEU A 61 9.30 15.72 4.39
CA LEU A 61 8.74 14.85 3.37
C LEU A 61 7.21 14.80 3.44
N TRP A 62 6.56 15.15 2.33
CA TRP A 62 5.10 15.08 2.16
C TRP A 62 4.69 13.93 1.22
N LYS A 63 5.60 13.47 0.34
CA LYS A 63 5.38 12.34 -0.57
C LYS A 63 6.54 11.34 -0.54
N LEU A 64 6.21 10.06 -0.39
CA LEU A 64 7.14 8.95 -0.43
C LEU A 64 6.61 7.86 -1.37
N CYS A 65 7.44 7.46 -2.33
CA CYS A 65 7.26 6.27 -3.15
C CYS A 65 8.44 5.33 -2.89
N LEU A 66 8.17 4.14 -2.35
CA LEU A 66 9.18 3.16 -1.98
C LEU A 66 8.89 1.82 -2.66
N HIS A 67 9.81 1.37 -3.50
CA HIS A 67 9.76 0.07 -4.16
C HIS A 67 10.90 -0.81 -3.64
N VAL A 68 10.53 -1.91 -2.98
CA VAL A 68 11.44 -2.92 -2.43
C VAL A 68 11.30 -4.20 -3.26
N SER A 69 12.42 -4.65 -3.85
CA SER A 69 12.45 -5.85 -4.69
C SER A 69 12.24 -7.14 -3.89
N TYR A 70 11.51 -8.09 -4.48
CA TYR A 70 11.32 -9.46 -3.97
C TYR A 70 12.65 -10.20 -3.74
N TYR A 71 13.67 -9.92 -4.56
CA TYR A 71 14.94 -10.65 -4.52
C TYR A 71 15.96 -10.07 -3.53
N TRP A 72 15.54 -9.16 -2.64
CA TRP A 72 16.42 -8.55 -1.66
C TRP A 72 16.62 -9.45 -0.42
N SER A 73 17.34 -10.54 -0.63
CA SER A 73 17.54 -11.60 0.39
C SER A 73 18.28 -11.17 1.66
N SER A 74 19.03 -10.06 1.62
CA SER A 74 19.82 -9.54 2.73
C SER A 74 19.03 -8.58 3.64
N LEU A 75 17.85 -8.10 3.22
CA LEU A 75 17.08 -7.12 3.98
C LEU A 75 16.50 -7.76 5.24
N GLU A 76 16.90 -7.27 6.40
CA GLU A 76 16.40 -7.74 7.70
C GLU A 76 15.20 -6.91 8.18
N ARG A 77 15.22 -5.59 8.00
CA ARG A 77 14.10 -4.69 8.37
C ARG A 77 14.30 -3.28 7.84
N TYR A 78 13.23 -2.49 7.80
CA TYR A 78 13.34 -1.05 7.57
C TYR A 78 12.28 -0.25 8.34
N GLU A 79 12.56 1.02 8.57
CA GLU A 79 11.70 1.93 9.32
C GLU A 79 11.36 3.19 8.50
N ILE A 80 10.09 3.61 8.55
CA ILE A 80 9.61 4.87 7.99
C ILE A 80 9.15 5.79 9.13
N ASP A 81 9.85 6.90 9.34
CA ASP A 81 9.58 7.94 10.35
C ASP A 81 9.49 9.32 9.69
N THR A 82 8.34 9.59 9.06
CA THR A 82 8.08 10.82 8.28
C THR A 82 6.75 11.46 8.71
N PRO A 83 6.70 12.22 9.82
CA PRO A 83 5.43 12.68 10.42
C PRO A 83 4.63 13.69 9.58
N CYS A 84 5.26 14.28 8.56
CA CYS A 84 4.62 15.22 7.63
C CYS A 84 4.08 14.57 6.36
N LEU A 85 4.18 13.23 6.23
CA LEU A 85 3.78 12.53 5.03
C LEU A 85 2.27 12.65 4.79
N GLU A 86 1.89 13.03 3.57
CA GLU A 86 0.51 13.15 3.10
C GLU A 86 0.17 12.07 2.07
N TYR A 87 1.18 11.58 1.35
CA TYR A 87 1.08 10.50 0.37
C TYR A 87 2.16 9.43 0.59
N LEU A 88 1.72 8.18 0.70
CA LEU A 88 2.59 7.00 0.75
C LEU A 88 2.26 6.06 -0.41
N GLU A 89 3.28 5.62 -1.12
CA GLU A 89 3.23 4.48 -2.02
C GLU A 89 4.33 3.52 -1.60
N LEU A 90 3.92 2.31 -1.23
CA LEU A 90 4.79 1.25 -0.77
C LEU A 90 4.50 -0.01 -1.58
N ALA A 91 5.44 -0.38 -2.45
CA ALA A 91 5.47 -1.69 -3.05
C ALA A 91 6.61 -2.48 -2.41
N ASP A 92 6.28 -3.51 -1.65
CA ASP A 92 7.24 -4.33 -0.91
C ASP A 92 6.90 -5.78 -1.07
N TRP A 93 7.58 -6.41 -2.03
CA TRP A 93 7.42 -7.82 -2.29
C TRP A 93 8.39 -8.69 -1.49
N ASN A 94 9.03 -8.14 -0.46
CA ASN A 94 9.88 -8.90 0.45
C ASN A 94 9.11 -9.29 1.73
N ASP A 95 9.56 -10.35 2.39
CA ASP A 95 8.99 -10.83 3.66
C ASP A 95 9.61 -10.12 4.89
N SER A 96 10.47 -9.13 4.67
CA SER A 96 11.20 -8.43 5.72
C SER A 96 10.29 -7.52 6.55
N PRO A 97 10.42 -7.49 7.89
CA PRO A 97 9.66 -6.59 8.76
C PRO A 97 9.78 -5.11 8.38
N CYS A 98 8.63 -4.49 8.12
CA CYS A 98 8.47 -3.04 7.98
C CYS A 98 7.92 -2.41 9.28
N LEU A 99 8.61 -1.38 9.78
CA LEU A 99 8.14 -0.56 10.90
C LEU A 99 7.72 0.82 10.40
N VAL A 100 6.41 1.05 10.37
CA VAL A 100 5.83 2.34 10.00
C VAL A 100 5.48 3.10 11.28
N LYS A 101 6.08 4.28 11.50
CA LYS A 101 5.71 5.15 12.62
C LYS A 101 4.40 5.88 12.33
N ASN A 102 3.85 6.51 13.36
CA ASN A 102 2.63 7.31 13.25
C ASN A 102 2.79 8.46 12.24
N MET A 103 1.94 8.49 11.22
CA MET A 103 1.91 9.52 10.16
C MET A 103 0.56 10.24 10.20
N PRO A 104 0.37 11.20 11.12
CA PRO A 104 -0.95 11.78 11.41
C PRO A 104 -1.52 12.64 10.27
N LYS A 105 -0.69 13.02 9.28
CA LYS A 105 -1.10 13.80 8.11
C LYS A 105 -1.41 12.94 6.88
N LEU A 106 -1.21 11.62 6.97
CA LEU A 106 -1.34 10.75 5.82
C LEU A 106 -2.79 10.72 5.32
N GLU A 107 -3.02 11.23 4.11
CA GLU A 107 -4.34 11.27 3.50
C GLU A 107 -4.56 10.15 2.49
N LYS A 108 -3.49 9.73 1.81
CA LYS A 108 -3.53 8.72 0.74
C LYS A 108 -2.42 7.69 0.92
N ALA A 109 -2.78 6.42 0.78
CA ALA A 109 -1.84 5.32 0.79
C ALA A 109 -2.10 4.35 -0.37
N HIS A 110 -1.02 3.92 -1.02
CA HIS A 110 -0.97 2.77 -1.92
C HIS A 110 -0.06 1.72 -1.28
N VAL A 111 -0.60 0.53 -1.00
CA VAL A 111 0.10 -0.55 -0.32
C VAL A 111 0.01 -1.81 -1.17
N ASP A 112 1.11 -2.19 -1.78
CA ASP A 112 1.26 -3.41 -2.57
C ASP A 112 2.36 -4.27 -1.95
N VAL A 113 2.00 -5.07 -0.94
CA VAL A 113 2.99 -5.78 -0.12
C VAL A 113 2.60 -7.24 0.17
N VAL A 114 3.59 -8.12 0.40
CA VAL A 114 3.35 -9.55 0.72
C VAL A 114 2.79 -9.73 2.13
N SER A 115 2.12 -10.86 2.37
CA SER A 115 1.16 -11.06 3.47
C SER A 115 1.66 -10.70 4.87
N PHE A 116 2.94 -10.89 5.22
CA PHE A 116 3.39 -10.60 6.59
C PHE A 116 3.57 -9.09 6.86
N ALA A 117 4.01 -8.31 5.86
CA ALA A 117 4.28 -6.88 6.01
C ALA A 117 2.99 -6.04 6.06
N VAL A 118 1.93 -6.50 5.38
CA VAL A 118 0.68 -5.74 5.21
C VAL A 118 0.06 -5.40 6.57
N LYS A 119 0.10 -6.29 7.58
CA LYS A 119 -0.58 -6.06 8.87
C LYS A 119 -0.05 -4.83 9.60
N ASN A 120 1.28 -4.68 9.62
CA ASN A 120 1.95 -3.59 10.31
C ASN A 120 1.73 -2.27 9.58
N VAL A 121 1.79 -2.30 8.25
CA VAL A 121 1.57 -1.12 7.41
C VAL A 121 0.11 -0.67 7.51
N ILE A 122 -0.85 -1.59 7.32
CA ILE A 122 -2.29 -1.32 7.38
C ILE A 122 -2.72 -0.76 8.74
N GLY A 123 -2.23 -1.33 9.84
CA GLY A 123 -2.50 -0.80 11.18
C GLY A 123 -1.97 0.63 11.39
N SER A 124 -0.94 1.02 10.64
CA SER A 124 -0.30 2.34 10.75
C SER A 124 -0.92 3.41 9.83
N VAL A 125 -1.74 3.01 8.85
CA VAL A 125 -2.39 3.91 7.88
C VAL A 125 -3.91 4.04 8.08
N THR A 126 -4.43 3.75 9.27
CA THR A 126 -5.87 3.75 9.56
C THR A 126 -6.57 5.09 9.43
N SER A 127 -5.82 6.21 9.43
CA SER A 127 -6.34 7.56 9.31
C SER A 127 -6.55 8.04 7.86
N VAL A 128 -6.21 7.23 6.85
CA VAL A 128 -6.27 7.66 5.45
C VAL A 128 -7.70 7.84 4.95
N LYS A 129 -7.86 8.76 3.99
CA LYS A 129 -9.12 8.94 3.24
C LYS A 129 -9.18 8.10 1.98
N HIS A 130 -8.02 7.81 1.40
CA HIS A 130 -7.89 7.01 0.19
C HIS A 130 -6.87 5.89 0.41
N LEU A 131 -7.31 4.65 0.23
CA LEU A 131 -6.47 3.47 0.33
C LEU A 131 -6.54 2.68 -0.96
N THR A 132 -5.39 2.35 -1.52
CA THR A 132 -5.26 1.25 -2.49
C THR A 132 -4.47 0.13 -1.85
N VAL A 133 -4.96 -1.11 -1.96
CA VAL A 133 -4.29 -2.29 -1.41
C VAL A 133 -4.38 -3.48 -2.37
N CYS A 134 -3.24 -4.09 -2.75
CA CYS A 134 -3.19 -5.50 -3.19
C CYS A 134 -2.56 -6.28 -2.04
N SER A 135 -3.24 -7.31 -1.56
CA SER A 135 -2.75 -8.14 -0.48
C SER A 135 -3.38 -9.52 -0.49
N GLU A 136 -2.67 -10.47 0.12
CA GLU A 136 -3.16 -11.81 0.40
C GLU A 136 -4.22 -11.82 1.54
N PRO A 137 -5.10 -12.82 1.58
CA PRO A 137 -6.31 -12.81 2.40
C PRO A 137 -6.10 -12.90 3.92
N ASP A 138 -4.94 -13.39 4.38
CA ASP A 138 -4.69 -13.70 5.79
C ASP A 138 -4.33 -12.48 6.66
N VAL A 139 -4.39 -11.26 6.12
CA VAL A 139 -3.69 -10.13 6.73
C VAL A 139 -4.56 -9.14 7.49
N TYR A 140 -5.88 -9.27 7.39
CA TYR A 140 -6.75 -8.36 8.11
C TYR A 140 -6.81 -8.76 9.60
N GLY A 141 -6.15 -7.98 10.46
CA GLY A 141 -6.19 -8.19 11.91
C GLY A 141 -7.48 -7.67 12.53
N ASP A 142 -8.03 -8.42 13.50
CA ASP A 142 -9.15 -7.95 14.31
C ASP A 142 -8.85 -6.61 14.99
N GLY A 143 -9.80 -5.66 14.93
CA GLY A 143 -9.75 -4.40 15.67
C GLY A 143 -9.19 -3.19 14.91
N ILE A 144 -8.91 -3.31 13.61
CA ILE A 144 -8.55 -2.19 12.75
C ILE A 144 -9.82 -1.50 12.27
N VAL A 145 -9.93 -0.18 12.46
CA VAL A 145 -11.09 0.61 12.01
C VAL A 145 -10.63 1.82 11.22
N PHE A 146 -11.17 1.98 10.02
CA PHE A 146 -10.89 3.06 9.08
C PHE A 146 -11.96 4.15 9.16
N ASN A 147 -11.91 4.95 10.23
CA ASN A 147 -12.92 5.98 10.49
C ASN A 147 -12.92 7.14 9.47
N GLN A 148 -11.91 7.26 8.61
CA GLN A 148 -11.83 8.35 7.63
C GLN A 148 -11.81 7.86 6.19
N LEU A 149 -11.82 6.55 5.96
CA LEU A 149 -11.67 6.00 4.62
C LEU A 149 -12.93 6.24 3.80
N GLU A 150 -12.79 7.04 2.75
CA GLU A 150 -13.87 7.38 1.82
C GLU A 150 -13.73 6.63 0.49
N HIS A 151 -12.49 6.29 0.09
CA HIS A 151 -12.19 5.62 -1.17
C HIS A 151 -11.25 4.45 -0.96
N LEU A 152 -11.74 3.24 -1.26
CA LEU A 152 -10.96 2.01 -1.25
C LEU A 152 -10.81 1.50 -2.68
N LYS A 153 -9.57 1.23 -3.10
CA LYS A 153 -9.27 0.39 -4.26
C LYS A 153 -8.63 -0.91 -3.78
N LEU A 154 -9.36 -2.01 -3.89
CA LEU A 154 -8.92 -3.34 -3.51
C LEU A 154 -8.52 -4.11 -4.77
N CYS A 155 -7.28 -4.58 -4.82
CA CYS A 155 -6.82 -5.51 -5.84
C CYS A 155 -7.02 -6.94 -5.36
N ILE A 156 -7.58 -7.79 -6.22
CA ILE A 156 -7.91 -9.17 -5.90
C ILE A 156 -7.02 -10.08 -6.71
N CYS A 157 -5.99 -10.53 -6.00
CA CYS A 157 -4.80 -11.14 -6.55
C CYS A 157 -4.86 -12.70 -6.42
N LYS A 158 -5.73 -13.27 -5.55
CA LYS A 158 -5.96 -14.74 -5.34
C LYS A 158 -7.41 -15.08 -4.91
N ASP A 159 -7.79 -16.37 -4.96
CA ASP A 159 -9.17 -16.91 -4.82
C ASP A 159 -9.92 -16.61 -3.50
N ASP A 160 -9.22 -16.22 -2.44
CA ASP A 160 -9.78 -16.06 -1.08
C ASP A 160 -9.91 -14.58 -0.63
N SER A 161 -9.71 -13.61 -1.53
CA SER A 161 -9.83 -12.16 -1.20
C SER A 161 -11.25 -11.71 -0.80
N SER A 162 -12.25 -12.58 -0.92
CA SER A 162 -13.65 -12.27 -0.61
C SER A 162 -13.89 -11.95 0.87
N ASN A 163 -13.11 -12.56 1.79
CA ASN A 163 -13.16 -12.27 3.22
C ASN A 163 -12.57 -10.90 3.57
N VAL A 164 -11.51 -10.48 2.89
CA VAL A 164 -10.85 -9.17 3.09
C VAL A 164 -11.80 -8.04 2.70
N LEU A 165 -12.52 -8.20 1.58
CA LEU A 165 -13.51 -7.23 1.16
C LEU A 165 -14.61 -7.04 2.21
N ALA A 166 -15.19 -8.13 2.72
CA ALA A 166 -16.22 -8.07 3.76
C ALA A 166 -15.75 -7.33 5.01
N GLN A 167 -14.49 -7.55 5.40
CA GLN A 167 -13.89 -6.93 6.56
C GLN A 167 -13.65 -5.42 6.36
N PHE A 168 -13.11 -5.01 5.20
CA PHE A 168 -12.97 -3.58 4.88
C PHE A 168 -14.31 -2.85 4.88
N LEU A 169 -15.36 -3.47 4.34
CA LEU A 169 -16.71 -2.89 4.33
C LEU A 169 -17.23 -2.67 5.76
N LYS A 170 -17.01 -3.66 6.63
CA LYS A 170 -17.41 -3.57 8.04
C LYS A 170 -16.63 -2.50 8.81
N ASP A 171 -15.34 -2.38 8.54
CA ASP A 171 -14.43 -1.53 9.32
C ASP A 171 -14.28 -0.11 8.76
N SER A 172 -14.92 0.18 7.62
CA SER A 172 -14.85 1.49 6.94
C SER A 172 -16.23 2.14 6.87
N PRO A 173 -16.76 2.65 8.00
CA PRO A 173 -18.14 3.17 8.07
C PRO A 173 -18.40 4.39 7.18
N ASN A 174 -17.35 5.11 6.77
CA ASN A 174 -17.43 6.29 5.92
C ASN A 174 -17.07 6.00 4.46
N LEU A 175 -16.99 4.73 4.06
CA LEU A 175 -16.62 4.34 2.70
C LEU A 175 -17.70 4.80 1.72
N ARG A 176 -17.28 5.47 0.64
CA ARG A 176 -18.19 6.02 -0.38
C ARG A 176 -17.90 5.48 -1.77
N VAL A 177 -16.63 5.17 -2.03
CA VAL A 177 -16.17 4.65 -3.31
C VAL A 177 -15.40 3.37 -3.06
N LEU A 178 -15.83 2.31 -3.72
CA LEU A 178 -15.12 1.04 -3.74
C LEU A 178 -14.74 0.72 -5.18
N VAL A 179 -13.47 0.48 -5.41
CA VAL A 179 -12.94 -0.01 -6.68
C VAL A 179 -12.37 -1.39 -6.44
N ILE A 180 -12.84 -2.37 -7.19
CA ILE A 180 -12.28 -3.73 -7.18
C ILE A 180 -11.58 -3.92 -8.51
N SER A 181 -10.29 -4.27 -8.48
CA SER A 181 -9.52 -4.57 -9.68
C SER A 181 -8.85 -5.94 -9.58
N GLN A 182 -8.60 -6.56 -10.73
CA GLN A 182 -7.74 -7.73 -10.83
C GLN A 182 -6.46 -7.30 -11.55
N GLN A 183 -5.29 -7.61 -10.97
CA GLN A 183 -4.00 -7.37 -11.61
C GLN A 183 -3.36 -8.69 -12.01
N ASP A 184 -3.08 -8.84 -13.30
CA ASP A 184 -2.44 -10.03 -13.87
C ASP A 184 -1.01 -10.27 -13.37
N LEU A 185 -0.35 -9.24 -12.83
CA LEU A 185 1.06 -9.28 -12.41
C LEU A 185 1.30 -10.12 -11.13
N HIS A 186 0.26 -10.38 -10.34
CA HIS A 186 0.33 -11.21 -9.13
C HIS A 186 -0.16 -12.64 -9.36
N ALA A 187 -0.64 -12.95 -10.59
CA ALA A 187 -0.95 -14.31 -10.98
C ALA A 187 0.37 -15.08 -11.08
N ASP A 188 0.50 -16.11 -10.24
CA ASP A 188 1.66 -16.99 -10.22
C ASP A 188 2.10 -17.38 -11.64
N LEU A 189 3.41 -17.32 -11.90
CA LEU A 189 4.10 -17.97 -13.02
C LEU A 189 3.94 -19.51 -13.03
N LYS A 190 2.95 -20.08 -12.33
CA LYS A 190 2.77 -21.53 -12.15
C LYS A 190 1.35 -22.07 -12.32
N THR A 191 0.29 -21.28 -12.37
CA THR A 191 -1.05 -21.84 -12.60
C THR A 191 -1.88 -20.96 -13.51
N ASN A 192 -2.07 -21.43 -14.74
CA ASN A 192 -3.07 -20.96 -15.71
C ASN A 192 -4.51 -21.27 -15.25
N GLU A 193 -4.81 -21.17 -13.97
CA GLU A 193 -6.14 -21.42 -13.44
C GLU A 193 -6.76 -20.08 -13.11
N MET A 194 -7.74 -19.72 -13.94
CA MET A 194 -8.61 -18.58 -13.77
C MET A 194 -9.20 -18.64 -12.37
N GLY A 195 -8.70 -17.79 -11.47
CA GLY A 195 -9.15 -17.78 -10.09
C GLY A 195 -10.62 -17.42 -10.01
N PHE A 196 -11.46 -18.40 -9.65
CA PHE A 196 -12.88 -18.18 -9.49
C PHE A 196 -13.10 -17.53 -8.12
N TRP A 197 -13.69 -16.35 -8.13
CA TRP A 197 -14.15 -15.71 -6.91
C TRP A 197 -15.08 -16.63 -6.13
N ASN A 198 -14.63 -17.06 -4.95
CA ASN A 198 -15.45 -17.82 -4.03
C ASN A 198 -16.50 -16.89 -3.42
N HIS A 199 -17.79 -17.27 -3.50
CA HIS A 199 -18.93 -16.55 -2.94
C HIS A 199 -18.64 -16.08 -1.51
N PRO A 200 -18.45 -14.76 -1.26
CA PRO A 200 -18.36 -14.28 0.11
C PRO A 200 -19.70 -14.50 0.80
N SER A 201 -19.74 -15.35 1.83
CA SER A 201 -20.94 -15.60 2.63
C SER A 201 -21.33 -14.42 3.52
N SER A 202 -20.49 -13.39 3.59
CA SER A 202 -20.55 -12.26 4.51
C SER A 202 -20.76 -10.90 3.83
N VAL A 203 -20.91 -10.87 2.51
CA VAL A 203 -21.13 -9.64 1.73
C VAL A 203 -22.64 -9.52 1.40
N PRO A 204 -23.25 -8.33 1.51
CA PRO A 204 -24.68 -8.18 1.25
C PRO A 204 -25.09 -8.63 -0.16
N GLU A 205 -26.32 -9.16 -0.29
CA GLU A 205 -26.83 -9.76 -1.53
C GLU A 205 -26.76 -8.82 -2.75
N CYS A 206 -26.86 -7.50 -2.52
CA CYS A 206 -26.75 -6.49 -3.56
C CYS A 206 -25.36 -6.44 -4.21
N MET A 207 -24.29 -6.71 -3.46
CA MET A 207 -22.93 -6.82 -4.00
C MET A 207 -22.71 -8.16 -4.71
N LEU A 208 -23.27 -9.25 -4.17
CA LEU A 208 -23.24 -10.54 -4.84
C LEU A 208 -23.88 -10.45 -6.24
N ALA A 209 -25.03 -9.79 -6.37
CA ALA A 209 -25.70 -9.62 -7.66
C ALA A 209 -24.87 -8.85 -8.71
N VAL A 210 -24.17 -7.79 -8.29
CA VAL A 210 -23.29 -6.98 -9.16
C VAL A 210 -22.05 -7.75 -9.57
N MET A 211 -21.45 -8.48 -8.64
CA MET A 211 -20.23 -9.24 -8.90
C MET A 211 -20.53 -10.48 -9.76
N SER A 212 -21.59 -11.23 -9.47
CA SER A 212 -21.98 -12.43 -10.23
C SER A 212 -22.24 -12.15 -11.71
N THR A 213 -22.77 -10.99 -12.08
CA THR A 213 -23.08 -10.66 -13.48
C THR A 213 -21.85 -10.35 -14.33
N ASP A 214 -20.83 -9.72 -13.76
CA ASP A 214 -19.60 -9.36 -14.48
C ASP A 214 -18.50 -10.45 -14.40
N PHE A 215 -18.49 -11.26 -13.32
CA PHE A 215 -17.55 -12.39 -13.18
C PHE A 215 -17.83 -13.51 -14.18
N GLU A 216 -19.10 -13.85 -14.44
CA GLU A 216 -19.45 -14.90 -15.41
C GLU A 216 -19.06 -14.55 -16.86
N LEU A 217 -18.85 -13.26 -17.16
CA LEU A 217 -18.44 -12.81 -18.49
C LEU A 217 -16.91 -12.82 -18.70
N GLY A 218 -16.10 -13.11 -17.67
CA GLY A 218 -14.64 -13.14 -17.75
C GLY A 218 -14.02 -11.78 -18.13
N ARG A 219 -14.67 -10.66 -17.76
CA ARG A 219 -14.36 -9.31 -18.26
C ARG A 219 -13.95 -8.29 -17.19
N ILE A 220 -13.78 -8.68 -15.94
CA ILE A 220 -13.51 -7.70 -14.88
C ILE A 220 -12.05 -7.29 -14.88
N LEU A 221 -11.76 -6.12 -15.46
CA LEU A 221 -10.51 -5.38 -15.23
C LEU A 221 -10.65 -4.39 -14.06
N CYS A 222 -11.87 -3.91 -13.78
CA CYS A 222 -12.15 -2.92 -12.76
C CYS A 222 -13.68 -2.77 -12.56
N ILE A 223 -14.20 -2.89 -11.34
CA ILE A 223 -15.57 -2.50 -10.97
C ILE A 223 -15.47 -1.30 -10.04
N LYS A 224 -16.20 -0.22 -10.34
CA LYS A 224 -16.32 0.95 -9.47
C LYS A 224 -17.74 1.05 -8.94
N LEU A 225 -17.85 1.02 -7.62
CA LEU A 225 -19.11 1.15 -6.90
C LEU A 225 -19.12 2.46 -6.11
N ARG A 226 -20.29 3.11 -6.11
CA ARG A 226 -20.59 4.23 -5.23
C ARG A 226 -21.65 3.79 -4.21
N ILE A 227 -21.39 4.06 -2.95
CA ILE A 227 -22.33 3.79 -1.85
C ILE A 227 -23.30 4.96 -1.74
N LYS A 228 -24.61 4.65 -1.72
CA LYS A 228 -25.70 5.59 -1.45
C LYS A 228 -26.29 5.27 -0.08
N ASP A 229 -26.52 6.32 0.70
CA ASP A 229 -27.33 6.24 1.91
C ASP A 229 -28.80 6.38 1.49
N ASP A 230 -29.57 5.29 1.52
CA ASP A 230 -31.03 5.38 1.37
C ASP A 230 -31.67 5.81 2.70
N GLU A 231 -32.76 6.60 2.65
CA GLU A 231 -33.41 7.18 3.84
C GLU A 231 -33.93 6.13 4.83
N ASP A 232 -34.04 4.86 4.43
CA ASP A 232 -34.48 3.73 5.26
C ASP A 232 -33.34 3.02 6.04
N GLY A 233 -32.10 3.50 5.94
CA GLY A 233 -30.95 2.98 6.68
C GLY A 233 -30.30 1.72 6.08
N ASP A 234 -30.70 1.34 4.86
CA ASP A 234 -30.05 0.28 4.09
C ASP A 234 -29.07 0.91 3.08
N SER A 235 -27.84 0.40 3.00
CA SER A 235 -26.82 0.96 2.10
C SER A 235 -26.88 0.27 0.75
N SER A 236 -27.17 1.02 -0.32
CA SER A 236 -27.23 0.50 -1.69
C SER A 236 -25.98 0.86 -2.49
N PHE A 237 -25.59 -0.03 -3.42
CA PHE A 237 -24.43 0.16 -4.31
C PHE A 237 -24.90 0.48 -5.74
N GLU A 238 -24.30 1.51 -6.35
CA GLU A 238 -24.49 1.85 -7.75
C GLU A 238 -23.18 1.64 -8.53
N ILE A 239 -23.26 0.98 -9.68
CA ILE A 239 -22.13 0.84 -10.63
C ILE A 239 -21.98 2.17 -11.38
N VAL A 240 -20.74 2.69 -11.45
CA VAL A 240 -20.42 3.99 -12.08
C VAL A 240 -19.44 3.84 -13.23
#